data_AF-A0A6T7VLH0-F1
#
_entry.id   AF-A0A6T7VLH0-F1
#
_cell.length_a   1.000
_cell.length_b   1.000
_cell.length_c   1.000
_cell.angle_alpha   90.00
_cell.angle_beta   90.00
_cell.angle_gamma   90.00
#
_symmetry.space_group_name_H-M   'P 1'
#
loop_
_entity.id
_entity.type
_entity.pdbx_description
1 polymer ?
#
loop_
_entity_poly.entity_id
_entity_poly.type
_entity_poly.pdbx_seq_one_letter_code
_entity_poly.pdbx_strand_id
1 'polypeptide(L)'
;MTETGTVKRWKGSFGFIAPDSGGEDIFVHQSVIKLEGYRALVPNEKVQFDIEVEEGGRKKAINLTGPNGGELKGLWDEGEEHKTGTVARWRMDKGFGFIKPEEEGAEDIFVHRSVIQCLEENDPALQMGETVQYTVIEENGRTKAGKVTGANGRPVKGVPKEMAGGMMGGSYGAAPMYGAPPVMGGYGGYGGPMGGGGYGGAPMGGGGYGAPRFSPYGGGGRGGGRGRGRY
;
A
#
# COMPACT_ATOMS: atom_id res chain seq x y z
N MET A 1 25.99 26.86 -8.85
CA MET A 1 25.32 28.16 -8.63
C MET A 1 24.02 27.84 -7.95
N THR A 2 23.79 28.35 -6.74
CA THR A 2 22.58 28.07 -5.98
C THR A 2 21.46 29.00 -6.42
N GLU A 3 20.30 28.42 -6.69
CA GLU A 3 19.13 29.09 -7.25
C GLU A 3 17.87 28.58 -6.57
N THR A 4 16.82 29.40 -6.57
CA THR A 4 15.50 29.02 -6.05
C THR A 4 14.51 28.86 -7.19
N GLY A 5 13.47 28.08 -6.95
CA GLY A 5 12.41 27.91 -7.93
C GLY A 5 11.17 27.27 -7.36
N THR A 6 10.18 27.09 -8.22
CA THR A 6 8.91 26.46 -7.90
C THR A 6 8.74 25.18 -8.72
N VAL A 7 8.39 24.08 -8.05
CA VAL A 7 8.16 22.80 -8.71
C VAL A 7 6.92 22.92 -9.58
N LYS A 8 7.10 22.79 -10.89
CA LYS A 8 6.01 22.93 -11.87
C LYS A 8 5.24 21.62 -12.06
N ARG A 9 5.97 20.50 -12.08
CA ARG A 9 5.41 19.16 -12.23
C ARG A 9 6.38 18.11 -11.71
N TRP A 10 5.82 17.04 -11.14
CA TRP A 10 6.56 15.86 -10.69
C TRP A 10 5.87 14.60 -11.23
N LYS A 11 6.65 13.65 -11.75
CA LYS A 11 6.16 12.38 -12.29
C LYS A 11 7.10 11.24 -11.92
N GLY A 12 6.61 10.29 -11.13
CA GLY A 12 7.36 9.11 -10.71
C GLY A 12 8.66 9.46 -9.98
N SER A 13 9.78 9.45 -10.72
CA SER A 13 11.13 9.70 -10.22
C SER A 13 11.78 11.00 -10.73
N PHE A 14 11.09 11.79 -11.55
CA PHE A 14 11.63 13.00 -12.15
C PHE A 14 10.60 14.14 -12.15
N GLY A 15 11.09 15.37 -12.32
CA GLY A 15 10.24 16.54 -12.36
C GLY A 15 10.91 17.71 -13.07
N PHE A 16 10.19 18.83 -13.08
CA PHE A 16 10.65 20.08 -13.66
C PHE A 16 10.38 21.22 -12.69
N ILE A 17 11.40 22.05 -12.48
CA ILE A 17 11.37 23.19 -11.59
C ILE A 17 11.45 24.45 -12.46
N ALA A 18 10.55 25.40 -12.24
CA ALA A 18 10.63 26.72 -12.82
C ALA A 18 11.55 27.58 -11.94
N PRO A 19 12.72 28.01 -12.43
CA PRO A 19 13.63 28.86 -11.65
C PRO A 19 13.02 30.25 -11.42
N ASP A 20 13.23 30.83 -10.25
CA ASP A 20 12.72 32.17 -9.89
C ASP A 20 13.42 33.28 -10.69
N SER A 21 14.65 33.06 -11.14
CA SER A 21 15.38 33.98 -12.04
C SER A 21 14.76 34.06 -13.44
N GLY A 22 13.79 33.18 -13.74
CA GLY A 22 13.23 33.01 -15.09
C GLY A 22 14.13 32.18 -16.00
N GLY A 23 13.57 31.73 -17.12
CA GLY A 23 14.27 30.93 -18.12
C GLY A 23 13.61 29.57 -18.39
N GLU A 24 14.41 28.62 -18.84
CA GLU A 24 13.95 27.26 -19.16
C GLU A 24 13.70 26.42 -17.91
N ASP A 25 12.72 25.51 -18.00
CA ASP A 25 12.41 24.56 -16.93
C ASP A 25 13.65 23.69 -16.62
N ILE A 26 14.07 23.65 -15.35
CA ILE A 26 15.23 22.87 -14.91
C ILE A 26 14.80 21.43 -14.64
N PHE A 27 15.51 20.48 -15.24
CA PHE A 27 15.25 19.06 -15.01
C PHE A 27 15.77 18.62 -13.64
N VAL A 28 14.95 17.89 -12.90
CA VAL A 28 15.31 17.31 -11.61
C VAL A 28 15.01 15.82 -11.58
N HIS A 29 15.94 15.04 -11.04
CA HIS A 29 15.77 13.61 -10.80
C HIS A 29 15.79 13.33 -9.30
N GLN A 30 15.01 12.36 -8.83
CA GLN A 30 14.89 12.01 -7.41
C GLN A 30 16.24 11.69 -6.75
N SER A 31 17.24 11.25 -7.52
CA SER A 31 18.58 10.94 -7.01
C SER A 31 19.30 12.16 -6.42
N VAL A 32 18.98 13.37 -6.87
CA VAL A 32 19.66 14.61 -6.44
C VAL A 32 19.07 15.23 -5.18
N ILE A 33 17.91 14.72 -4.74
CA ILE A 33 17.23 15.20 -3.55
C ILE A 33 17.91 14.58 -2.33
N LYS A 34 18.43 15.41 -1.42
CA LYS A 34 19.13 14.97 -0.21
C LYS A 34 18.16 14.58 0.92
N LEU A 35 17.31 13.59 0.67
CA LEU A 35 16.35 13.07 1.65
C LEU A 35 16.39 11.54 1.69
N GLU A 36 16.07 10.93 2.82
CA GLU A 36 15.96 9.48 2.91
C GLU A 36 14.55 9.01 2.45
N GLY A 37 14.45 7.82 1.86
CA GLY A 37 13.18 7.24 1.41
C GLY A 37 12.71 7.67 0.01
N TYR A 38 11.39 7.72 -0.18
CA TYR A 38 10.77 8.07 -1.48
C TYR A 38 10.85 9.58 -1.71
N ARG A 39 11.60 9.97 -2.75
CA ARG A 39 11.98 11.36 -2.97
C ARG A 39 11.11 12.04 -4.03
N ALA A 40 9.88 12.36 -3.67
CA ALA A 40 8.95 13.10 -4.52
C ALA A 40 8.83 14.59 -4.13
N LEU A 41 8.66 15.45 -5.13
CA LEU A 41 8.40 16.88 -4.93
C LEU A 41 6.91 17.17 -5.10
N VAL A 42 6.40 18.15 -4.36
CA VAL A 42 5.01 18.58 -4.47
C VAL A 42 4.91 19.70 -5.52
N PRO A 43 3.90 19.67 -6.43
CA PRO A 43 3.66 20.80 -7.33
C PRO A 43 3.39 22.10 -6.56
N ASN A 44 3.91 23.23 -7.07
CA ASN A 44 3.88 24.56 -6.45
C ASN A 44 4.73 24.71 -5.18
N GLU A 45 5.51 23.71 -4.82
CA GLU A 45 6.45 23.79 -3.69
C GLU A 45 7.65 24.68 -4.05
N LYS A 46 8.07 25.54 -3.11
CA LYS A 46 9.29 26.35 -3.22
C LYS A 46 10.49 25.51 -2.82
N VAL A 47 11.52 25.50 -3.66
CA VAL A 47 12.71 24.69 -3.47
C VAL A 47 13.97 25.49 -3.78
N GLN A 48 15.08 25.08 -3.18
CA GLN A 48 16.41 25.60 -3.45
C GLN A 48 17.26 24.47 -4.04
N PHE A 49 18.01 24.77 -5.08
CA PHE A 49 18.83 23.79 -5.80
C PHE A 49 20.04 24.46 -6.42
N ASP A 50 21.06 23.69 -6.73
CA ASP A 50 22.18 24.14 -7.53
C ASP A 50 21.97 23.76 -9.00
N ILE A 51 22.30 24.65 -9.93
CA ILE A 51 22.30 24.34 -11.36
C ILE A 51 23.67 23.79 -11.77
N GLU A 52 23.62 22.62 -12.40
CA GLU A 52 24.72 21.98 -13.11
C GLU A 52 24.39 21.92 -14.61
N VAL A 53 25.35 22.23 -15.47
CA VAL A 53 25.20 22.14 -16.92
C VAL A 53 25.92 20.88 -17.39
N GLU A 54 25.19 19.94 -17.98
CA GLU A 54 25.78 18.72 -18.55
C GLU A 54 26.38 18.98 -19.95
N GLU A 55 27.19 18.04 -20.45
CA GLU A 55 27.95 18.13 -21.73
C GLU A 55 27.08 18.26 -23.01
N GLY A 56 25.76 18.41 -22.87
CA GLY A 56 24.82 18.72 -23.95
C GLY A 56 24.13 20.08 -23.81
N GLY A 57 24.58 20.96 -22.92
CA GLY A 57 23.96 22.26 -22.64
C GLY A 57 22.66 22.20 -21.84
N ARG A 58 22.27 21.00 -21.38
CA ARG A 58 21.08 20.81 -20.56
C ARG A 58 21.37 21.20 -19.11
N LYS A 59 20.45 21.95 -18.51
CA LYS A 59 20.52 22.36 -17.11
C LYS A 59 19.81 21.34 -16.23
N LYS A 60 20.50 20.90 -15.19
CA LYS A 60 20.06 19.91 -14.21
C LYS A 60 20.16 20.52 -12.82
N ALA A 61 19.16 20.26 -11.99
CA ALA A 61 19.20 20.58 -10.58
C ALA A 61 20.00 19.52 -9.81
N ILE A 62 20.92 19.96 -8.95
CA ILE A 62 21.63 19.15 -7.95
C ILE A 62 21.41 19.73 -6.56
N ASN A 63 21.68 18.95 -5.49
CA ASN A 63 21.55 19.38 -4.09
C ASN A 63 20.19 20.02 -3.75
N LEU A 64 19.08 19.37 -4.12
CA LEU A 64 17.77 19.96 -3.89
C LEU A 64 17.39 19.90 -2.41
N THR A 65 17.07 21.08 -1.85
CA THR A 65 16.61 21.33 -0.48
C THR A 65 15.38 22.24 -0.47
N GLY A 66 14.78 22.43 0.70
CA GLY A 66 13.75 23.44 0.91
C GLY A 66 14.31 24.86 0.87
N PRO A 67 13.44 25.88 0.93
CA PRO A 67 13.86 27.27 0.89
C PRO A 67 14.82 27.58 2.04
N ASN A 68 15.87 28.38 1.77
CA ASN A 68 16.94 28.71 2.72
C ASN A 68 17.74 27.49 3.22
N GLY A 69 17.78 26.40 2.45
CA GLY A 69 18.41 25.14 2.88
C GLY A 69 17.60 24.37 3.91
N GLY A 70 16.35 24.77 4.15
CA GLY A 70 15.44 24.09 5.06
C GLY A 70 14.94 22.75 4.53
N GLU A 71 14.04 22.14 5.29
CA GLU A 71 13.32 20.94 4.87
C GLU A 71 12.30 21.27 3.77
N LEU A 72 12.02 20.28 2.93
CA LEU A 72 11.00 20.42 1.89
C LEU A 72 9.62 20.41 2.53
N LYS A 73 8.78 21.38 2.15
CA LYS A 73 7.42 21.51 2.66
C LYS A 73 6.60 20.47 1.90
N GLY A 74 6.48 19.28 2.50
CA GLY A 74 5.63 18.22 1.97
C GLY A 74 4.17 18.64 1.85
N LEU A 75 3.25 17.69 1.73
CA LEU A 75 1.82 17.96 1.50
C LEU A 75 1.09 18.61 2.69
N TRP A 76 1.78 19.04 3.74
CA TRP A 76 1.20 19.56 4.98
C TRP A 76 0.94 21.07 4.91
N ASP A 77 -0.20 21.48 5.46
CA ASP A 77 -0.53 22.89 5.60
C ASP A 77 0.26 23.54 6.74
N GLU A 78 0.47 24.85 6.68
CA GLU A 78 1.27 25.58 7.68
C GLU A 78 0.57 25.57 9.04
N GLY A 79 1.20 24.92 10.02
CA GLY A 79 0.61 24.71 11.36
C GLY A 79 -0.23 23.44 11.50
N GLU A 80 -0.30 22.58 10.49
CA GLU A 80 -0.97 21.26 10.59
C GLU A 80 -0.10 20.28 11.39
N GLU A 81 -0.52 19.94 12.61
CA GLU A 81 0.19 18.98 13.46
C GLU A 81 0.08 17.57 12.89
N HIS A 82 1.22 16.98 12.56
CA HIS A 82 1.34 15.63 12.03
C HIS A 82 2.30 14.81 12.90
N LYS A 83 1.95 13.53 13.11
CA LYS A 83 2.78 12.57 13.83
C LYS A 83 3.51 11.65 12.85
N THR A 84 4.64 11.10 13.28
CA THR A 84 5.38 10.06 12.57
C THR A 84 5.00 8.67 13.09
N GLY A 85 5.14 7.67 12.22
CA GLY A 85 4.98 6.27 12.60
C GLY A 85 5.44 5.31 11.52
N THR A 86 5.41 4.03 11.86
CA THR A 86 5.83 2.94 10.99
C THR A 86 4.62 2.07 10.65
N VAL A 87 4.47 1.71 9.38
CA VAL A 87 3.35 0.87 8.95
C VAL A 87 3.51 -0.53 9.54
N ALA A 88 2.65 -0.87 10.52
CA ALA A 88 2.64 -2.17 11.16
C ALA A 88 2.00 -3.23 10.26
N ARG A 89 0.92 -2.87 9.56
CA ARG A 89 0.19 -3.79 8.69
C ARG A 89 -0.58 -3.06 7.61
N TRP A 90 -0.52 -3.56 6.38
CA TRP A 90 -1.35 -3.08 5.27
C TRP A 90 -2.11 -4.25 4.61
N ARG A 91 -3.41 -4.06 4.35
CA ARG A 91 -4.27 -4.99 3.63
C ARG A 91 -4.61 -4.38 2.28
N MET A 92 -3.80 -4.68 1.26
CA MET A 92 -4.01 -4.16 -0.11
C MET A 92 -5.39 -4.53 -0.67
N ASP A 93 -5.88 -5.72 -0.37
CA ASP A 93 -7.17 -6.24 -0.83
C ASP A 93 -8.36 -5.46 -0.25
N LYS A 94 -8.21 -4.95 0.98
CA LYS A 94 -9.25 -4.16 1.65
C LYS A 94 -9.02 -2.66 1.56
N GLY A 95 -7.83 -2.23 1.19
CA GLY A 95 -7.46 -0.81 1.17
C GLY A 95 -7.41 -0.18 2.56
N PHE A 96 -7.03 -0.93 3.59
CA PHE A 96 -6.81 -0.36 4.93
C PHE A 96 -5.62 -0.99 5.62
N GLY A 97 -5.13 -0.34 6.67
CA GLY A 97 -4.03 -0.83 7.47
C GLY A 97 -3.98 -0.18 8.84
N PHE A 98 -2.85 -0.40 9.50
CA PHE A 98 -2.54 0.10 10.83
C PHE A 98 -1.12 0.67 10.82
N ILE A 99 -0.98 1.88 11.35
CA ILE A 99 0.30 2.55 11.55
C ILE A 99 0.59 2.48 13.04
N LYS A 100 1.78 2.00 13.38
CA LYS A 100 2.29 2.04 14.74
C LYS A 100 2.96 3.40 14.94
N PRO A 101 2.48 4.24 15.86
CA PRO A 101 3.15 5.50 16.20
C PRO A 101 4.57 5.25 16.69
N GLU A 102 5.45 6.22 16.49
CA GLU A 102 6.81 6.19 17.07
C GLU A 102 6.78 6.35 18.60
N GLU A 103 5.72 6.96 19.12
CA GLU A 103 5.45 7.11 20.55
C GLU A 103 5.26 5.74 21.22
N GLU A 104 6.19 5.39 22.13
CA GLU A 104 6.20 4.10 22.81
C GLU A 104 4.99 3.96 23.75
N GLY A 105 4.11 3.00 23.44
CA GLY A 105 2.87 2.74 24.19
C GLY A 105 1.60 3.30 23.54
N ALA A 106 1.70 4.00 22.41
CA ALA A 106 0.53 4.45 21.66
C ALA A 106 -0.17 3.29 20.93
N GLU A 107 -1.49 3.39 20.81
CA GLU A 107 -2.30 2.39 20.09
C GLU A 107 -2.11 2.48 18.58
N ASP A 108 -2.35 1.36 17.89
CA ASP A 108 -2.28 1.28 16.44
C ASP A 108 -3.34 2.19 15.79
N ILE A 109 -2.88 3.08 14.91
CA ILE A 109 -3.73 4.05 14.23
C ILE A 109 -4.32 3.42 12.98
N PHE A 110 -5.65 3.38 12.89
CA PHE A 110 -6.33 2.88 11.70
C PHE A 110 -6.12 3.84 10.52
N VAL A 111 -5.65 3.32 9.39
CA VAL A 111 -5.49 4.07 8.14
C VAL A 111 -6.31 3.43 7.02
N HIS A 112 -6.97 4.26 6.22
CA HIS A 112 -7.71 3.83 5.04
C HIS A 112 -7.08 4.38 3.76
N ARG A 113 -7.18 3.67 2.64
CA ARG A 113 -6.59 4.06 1.35
C ARG A 113 -7.07 5.41 0.83
N SER A 114 -8.24 5.87 1.28
CA SER A 114 -8.80 7.17 0.88
C SER A 114 -8.09 8.37 1.50
N VAL A 115 -7.39 8.19 2.62
CA VAL A 115 -6.68 9.28 3.32
C VAL A 115 -5.20 9.34 2.95
N ILE A 116 -4.71 8.30 2.26
CA ILE A 116 -3.33 8.19 1.84
C ILE A 116 -3.10 9.05 0.62
N GLN A 117 -2.16 9.97 0.75
CA GLN A 117 -1.64 10.78 -0.32
C GLN A 117 -0.63 9.95 -1.10
N CYS A 118 -1.00 9.53 -2.31
CA CYS A 118 -0.12 8.90 -3.28
C CYS A 118 -0.11 9.70 -4.58
N LEU A 119 0.82 9.39 -5.48
CA LEU A 119 0.76 9.94 -6.83
C LEU A 119 -0.48 9.41 -7.56
N GLU A 120 -1.09 10.25 -8.41
CA GLU A 120 -2.33 9.92 -9.13
C GLU A 120 -2.23 8.66 -10.02
N GLU A 121 -1.02 8.37 -10.52
CA GLU A 121 -0.73 7.19 -11.34
C GLU A 121 -0.63 5.88 -10.52
N ASN A 122 -0.51 5.99 -9.19
CA ASN A 122 -0.35 4.85 -8.29
C ASN A 122 -1.62 4.64 -7.45
N ASP A 123 -1.83 3.40 -7.04
CA ASP A 123 -2.78 3.06 -5.99
C ASP A 123 -2.18 3.37 -4.61
N PRO A 124 -2.97 3.99 -3.72
CA PRO A 124 -2.57 4.30 -2.35
C PRO A 124 -2.42 3.00 -1.56
N ALA A 125 -1.19 2.49 -1.54
CA ALA A 125 -0.81 1.30 -0.82
C ALA A 125 0.47 1.56 -0.02
N LEU A 126 0.49 1.02 1.21
CA LEU A 126 1.61 1.16 2.13
C LEU A 126 2.42 -0.13 2.17
N GLN A 127 3.73 0.00 2.37
CA GLN A 127 4.60 -1.14 2.61
C GLN A 127 4.80 -1.36 4.11
N MET A 128 4.87 -2.63 4.53
CA MET A 128 5.17 -2.95 5.93
C MET A 128 6.56 -2.45 6.30
N GLY A 129 6.67 -1.76 7.44
CA GLY A 129 7.91 -1.12 7.87
C GLY A 129 8.21 0.22 7.22
N GLU A 130 7.33 0.74 6.36
CA GLU A 130 7.49 2.07 5.77
C GLU A 130 7.21 3.17 6.81
N THR A 131 8.08 4.19 6.85
CA THR A 131 7.88 5.37 7.68
C THR A 131 6.92 6.33 6.99
N VAL A 132 5.87 6.69 7.71
CA VAL A 132 4.79 7.56 7.24
C VAL A 132 4.53 8.67 8.24
N GLN A 133 4.02 9.79 7.73
CA GLN A 133 3.49 10.88 8.55
C GLN A 133 1.98 10.92 8.42
N TYR A 134 1.28 11.22 9.51
CA TYR A 134 -0.17 11.23 9.51
C TYR A 134 -0.73 12.22 10.53
N THR A 135 -1.93 12.72 10.25
CA THR A 135 -2.73 13.45 11.23
C THR A 135 -3.62 12.49 11.99
N VAL A 136 -3.80 12.76 13.28
CA VAL A 136 -4.66 11.94 14.16
C VAL A 136 -6.05 12.58 14.21
N ILE A 137 -7.08 11.79 13.92
CA ILE A 137 -8.48 12.17 14.09
C ILE A 137 -9.13 11.16 15.03
N GLU A 138 -9.76 11.64 16.09
CA GLU A 138 -10.62 10.81 16.94
C GLU A 138 -12.06 10.88 16.44
N GLU A 139 -12.65 9.72 16.14
CA GLU A 139 -14.06 9.62 15.78
C GLU A 139 -14.70 8.43 16.49
N ASN A 140 -15.79 8.68 17.23
CA ASN A 140 -16.55 7.65 17.94
C ASN A 140 -15.69 6.80 18.92
N GLY A 141 -14.72 7.43 19.60
CA GLY A 141 -13.81 6.75 20.53
C GLY A 141 -12.79 5.84 19.84
N ARG A 142 -12.59 5.97 18.53
CA ARG A 142 -11.52 5.32 17.78
C ARG A 142 -10.61 6.35 17.14
N THR A 143 -9.32 6.12 17.29
CA THR A 143 -8.28 6.93 16.68
C THR A 143 -8.00 6.45 15.26
N LYS A 144 -8.12 7.34 14.28
CA LYS A 144 -7.85 7.06 12.87
C LYS A 144 -6.94 8.12 12.27
N ALA A 145 -6.31 7.78 11.16
CA ALA A 145 -5.51 8.71 10.40
C ALA A 145 -6.42 9.59 9.51
N GLY A 146 -6.21 10.90 9.55
CA GLY A 146 -6.97 11.87 8.75
C GLY A 146 -6.40 12.11 7.36
N LYS A 147 -5.10 12.36 7.31
CA LYS A 147 -4.28 12.56 6.11
C LYS A 147 -3.00 11.79 6.35
N VAL A 148 -2.59 10.98 5.39
CA VAL A 148 -1.39 10.12 5.50
C VAL A 148 -0.48 10.38 4.34
N THR A 149 0.78 10.66 4.62
CA THR A 149 1.85 10.83 3.64
C THR A 149 2.97 9.85 3.98
N GLY A 150 3.87 9.60 3.04
CA GLY A 150 5.18 9.01 3.34
C GLY A 150 6.05 9.94 4.17
N ALA A 151 7.30 9.52 4.37
CA ALA A 151 8.31 10.29 5.11
C ALA A 151 8.43 11.75 4.61
N ASN A 152 8.58 12.68 5.55
CA ASN A 152 8.77 14.11 5.28
C ASN A 152 7.63 14.76 4.45
N GLY A 153 6.39 14.30 4.66
CA GLY A 153 5.20 14.86 4.02
C GLY A 153 5.02 14.47 2.56
N ARG A 154 5.79 13.51 2.07
CA ARG A 154 5.82 13.15 0.64
C ARG A 154 4.71 12.18 0.29
N PRO A 155 4.20 12.16 -0.95
CA PRO A 155 3.27 11.13 -1.35
C PRO A 155 3.92 9.75 -1.16
N VAL A 156 3.16 8.77 -0.68
CA VAL A 156 3.67 7.39 -0.53
C VAL A 156 4.00 6.83 -1.91
N LYS A 157 4.98 5.91 -1.96
CA LYS A 157 5.38 5.27 -3.22
C LYS A 157 4.20 4.60 -3.91
N GLY A 158 3.29 4.00 -3.13
CA GLY A 158 2.13 3.29 -3.64
C GLY A 158 2.52 2.06 -4.44
N VAL A 159 1.53 1.48 -5.11
CA VAL A 159 1.74 0.43 -6.13
C VAL A 159 1.24 0.94 -7.48
N PRO A 160 1.94 0.74 -8.59
CA PRO A 160 1.42 1.12 -9.91
C PRO A 160 0.05 0.49 -10.15
N LYS A 161 -0.93 1.27 -10.64
CA LYS A 161 -2.31 0.80 -10.88
C LYS A 161 -2.36 -0.44 -11.80
N GLU A 162 -1.42 -0.55 -12.74
CA GLU A 162 -1.26 -1.70 -13.62
C GLU A 162 -1.00 -3.01 -12.85
N MET A 163 -0.30 -2.94 -11.72
CA MET A 163 -0.03 -4.07 -10.83
C MET A 163 -1.15 -4.31 -9.82
N ALA A 164 -1.94 -3.29 -9.48
CA ALA A 164 -3.06 -3.40 -8.56
C ALA A 164 -4.26 -4.15 -9.17
N GLY A 165 -4.48 -4.04 -10.49
CA GLY A 165 -5.56 -4.71 -11.21
C GLY A 165 -5.38 -6.21 -11.46
N GLY A 166 -4.19 -6.77 -11.17
CA GLY A 166 -3.86 -8.17 -11.45
C GLY A 166 -4.07 -9.15 -10.29
N MET A 167 -4.34 -8.67 -9.08
CA MET A 167 -4.45 -9.52 -7.88
C MET A 167 -5.90 -10.00 -7.66
N MET A 168 -6.52 -10.58 -8.69
CA MET A 168 -7.70 -11.43 -8.49
C MET A 168 -7.22 -12.85 -8.16
N GLY A 169 -7.11 -13.13 -6.85
CA GLY A 169 -7.07 -14.50 -6.33
C GLY A 169 -5.68 -15.13 -6.20
N GLY A 170 -5.14 -15.13 -4.99
CA GLY A 170 -4.00 -16.00 -4.66
C GLY A 170 -3.23 -15.51 -3.45
N SER A 171 -3.47 -16.15 -2.30
CA SER A 171 -2.58 -16.35 -1.16
C SER A 171 -1.40 -15.38 -0.99
N TYR A 172 -1.42 -14.62 0.10
CA TYR A 172 -0.22 -13.99 0.66
C TYR A 172 0.90 -15.04 0.80
N GLY A 173 1.95 -14.89 0.01
CA GLY A 173 3.09 -15.79 0.02
C GLY A 173 4.12 -15.38 -1.03
N ALA A 174 5.13 -14.64 -0.58
CA ALA A 174 6.39 -14.32 -1.26
C ALA A 174 6.34 -13.29 -2.40
N ALA A 175 7.10 -12.21 -2.19
CA ALA A 175 7.98 -11.67 -3.22
C ALA A 175 9.42 -11.84 -2.72
N PRO A 176 10.48 -11.78 -3.56
CA PRO A 176 10.50 -11.55 -5.01
C PRO A 176 11.37 -12.59 -5.74
N MET A 177 11.14 -12.87 -7.02
CA MET A 177 12.25 -13.28 -7.89
C MET A 177 11.96 -12.94 -9.35
N TYR A 178 12.83 -12.12 -9.91
CA TYR A 178 13.16 -12.18 -11.32
C TYR A 178 13.47 -13.64 -11.72
N GLY A 179 12.87 -14.12 -12.82
CA GLY A 179 13.34 -15.28 -13.56
C GLY A 179 12.71 -16.63 -13.20
N ALA A 180 11.84 -17.12 -14.08
CA ALA A 180 11.28 -18.48 -14.08
C ALA A 180 12.34 -19.55 -14.51
N PRO A 181 12.08 -20.88 -14.31
CA PRO A 181 13.05 -21.92 -13.91
C PRO A 181 13.56 -22.81 -15.07
N PRO A 182 14.30 -23.91 -14.82
CA PRO A 182 13.60 -25.18 -14.61
C PRO A 182 14.21 -26.17 -13.58
N VAL A 183 13.29 -26.83 -12.87
CA VAL A 183 13.22 -28.28 -12.59
C VAL A 183 14.26 -28.97 -11.69
N MET A 184 13.69 -29.86 -10.86
CA MET A 184 14.25 -31.06 -10.22
C MET A 184 14.83 -30.92 -8.82
N GLY A 185 14.20 -31.62 -7.89
CA GLY A 185 14.94 -32.32 -6.84
C GLY A 185 14.45 -32.09 -5.41
N GLY A 186 13.51 -32.94 -4.99
CA GLY A 186 13.64 -33.74 -3.77
C GLY A 186 13.96 -33.03 -2.45
N TYR A 187 12.94 -32.84 -1.64
CA TYR A 187 13.08 -32.66 -0.19
C TYR A 187 13.25 -34.03 0.48
N GLY A 188 14.43 -34.25 1.04
CA GLY A 188 14.72 -35.19 2.13
C GLY A 188 16.00 -34.69 2.79
N GLY A 189 16.14 -34.59 4.11
CA GLY A 189 15.33 -35.00 5.24
C GLY A 189 16.27 -35.18 6.44
N TYR A 190 15.84 -34.87 7.67
CA TYR A 190 16.41 -35.38 8.94
C TYR A 190 15.53 -34.83 10.09
N GLY A 191 15.02 -35.58 11.08
CA GLY A 191 14.97 -37.00 11.45
C GLY A 191 14.18 -37.06 12.79
N GLY A 192 13.11 -37.84 12.95
CA GLY A 192 13.08 -39.24 13.45
C GLY A 192 12.30 -39.31 14.79
N PRO A 193 11.90 -40.49 15.36
CA PRO A 193 12.05 -41.87 14.90
C PRO A 193 10.73 -42.66 14.79
N MET A 194 10.90 -43.95 14.47
CA MET A 194 9.97 -44.95 13.95
C MET A 194 8.98 -45.62 14.93
N GLY A 195 7.94 -46.21 14.34
CA GLY A 195 7.30 -47.46 14.76
C GLY A 195 5.80 -47.47 14.43
N GLY A 196 5.20 -48.29 13.58
CA GLY A 196 5.61 -49.54 12.92
C GLY A 196 4.53 -50.61 13.14
N GLY A 197 3.81 -51.00 12.08
CA GLY A 197 3.14 -52.31 11.97
C GLY A 197 1.60 -52.34 11.95
N GLY A 198 1.02 -53.03 10.97
CA GLY A 198 -0.37 -53.49 11.04
C GLY A 198 -1.06 -53.67 9.70
N TYR A 199 -1.01 -54.88 9.18
CA TYR A 199 -1.63 -55.41 7.96
C TYR A 199 -3.14 -55.68 8.12
N GLY A 200 -3.88 -55.61 7.01
CA GLY A 200 -4.94 -56.59 6.70
C GLY A 200 -6.40 -56.27 7.07
N GLY A 201 -7.27 -56.42 6.09
CA GLY A 201 -8.65 -56.90 6.28
C GLY A 201 -9.77 -55.86 6.16
N ALA A 202 -10.50 -55.90 5.03
CA ALA A 202 -11.90 -55.47 4.95
C ALA A 202 -12.82 -56.58 5.52
N PRO A 203 -14.17 -56.48 5.55
CA PRO A 203 -15.11 -55.36 5.38
C PRO A 203 -16.20 -55.32 6.49
N MET A 204 -17.28 -54.54 6.26
CA MET A 204 -18.61 -54.58 6.92
C MET A 204 -18.85 -53.68 8.14
N GLY A 205 -20.01 -53.00 8.14
CA GLY A 205 -20.68 -52.56 9.37
C GLY A 205 -21.28 -51.17 9.28
N GLY A 206 -22.60 -51.07 9.21
CA GLY A 206 -23.35 -49.82 9.16
C GLY A 206 -23.65 -49.16 10.51
N GLY A 207 -24.41 -48.07 10.42
CA GLY A 207 -24.91 -47.21 11.50
C GLY A 207 -24.61 -45.75 11.12
N GLY A 208 -25.56 -44.90 10.69
CA GLY A 208 -26.74 -44.43 11.45
C GLY A 208 -26.22 -43.76 12.71
N TYR A 209 -26.18 -42.42 12.88
CA TYR A 209 -27.23 -41.42 13.12
C TYR A 209 -26.54 -40.03 12.96
N GLY A 210 -27.14 -38.92 12.54
CA GLY A 210 -28.42 -38.32 12.92
C GLY A 210 -28.15 -36.85 13.22
N ALA A 211 -28.39 -35.97 12.25
CA ALA A 211 -28.34 -34.52 12.44
C ALA A 211 -29.62 -34.06 13.16
N PRO A 212 -29.57 -33.21 14.20
CA PRO A 212 -30.75 -32.55 14.69
C PRO A 212 -31.01 -31.28 13.88
N ARG A 213 -32.01 -31.33 12.98
CA ARG A 213 -32.73 -30.13 12.57
C ARG A 213 -34.07 -30.12 13.29
N PHE A 214 -34.19 -29.17 14.20
CA PHE A 214 -35.42 -28.85 14.90
C PHE A 214 -36.40 -28.22 13.89
N SER A 215 -37.54 -28.90 13.70
CA SER A 215 -38.79 -28.38 13.13
C SER A 215 -39.45 -27.47 14.19
N PRO A 216 -40.41 -26.55 13.89
CA PRO A 216 -41.78 -26.99 13.56
C PRO A 216 -42.67 -25.98 12.79
N TYR A 217 -43.28 -26.42 11.69
CA TYR A 217 -44.64 -26.08 11.18
C TYR A 217 -44.77 -26.97 9.91
N GLY A 218 -45.46 -28.11 9.84
CA GLY A 218 -46.86 -28.39 10.21
C GLY A 218 -47.79 -27.67 9.24
N GLY A 219 -48.49 -28.26 8.28
CA GLY A 219 -48.73 -29.63 7.83
C GLY A 219 -49.84 -29.63 6.75
N GLY A 220 -49.94 -30.71 5.97
CA GLY A 220 -51.10 -31.10 5.14
C GLY A 220 -51.28 -30.33 3.82
N GLY A 221 -51.56 -30.91 2.65
CA GLY A 221 -51.92 -32.29 2.33
C GLY A 221 -52.92 -32.30 1.15
N ARG A 222 -52.47 -32.85 0.01
CA ARG A 222 -53.20 -33.56 -1.07
C ARG A 222 -54.44 -32.93 -1.74
N GLY A 223 -54.46 -33.07 -3.07
CA GLY A 223 -55.70 -33.36 -3.81
C GLY A 223 -55.73 -32.83 -5.23
N GLY A 224 -55.47 -33.69 -6.22
CA GLY A 224 -55.56 -33.35 -7.64
C GLY A 224 -57.00 -33.28 -8.18
N GLY A 225 -57.17 -32.65 -9.34
CA GLY A 225 -58.44 -32.62 -10.08
C GLY A 225 -58.28 -31.96 -11.45
N ARG A 226 -58.74 -32.65 -12.49
CA ARG A 226 -58.57 -32.35 -13.92
C ARG A 226 -59.66 -31.41 -14.45
N GLY A 227 -59.45 -30.85 -15.66
CA GLY A 227 -60.50 -30.39 -16.58
C GLY A 227 -60.33 -28.91 -16.97
N ARG A 228 -59.76 -28.59 -18.13
CA ARG A 228 -60.42 -28.40 -19.44
C ARG A 228 -61.62 -27.44 -19.44
N GLY A 229 -61.51 -26.39 -20.24
CA GLY A 229 -62.56 -26.01 -21.19
C GLY A 229 -63.25 -24.67 -20.96
N ARG A 230 -62.96 -23.75 -21.89
CA ARG A 230 -63.82 -22.68 -22.48
C ARG A 230 -65.23 -22.54 -21.90
N TYR A 231 -65.67 -21.31 -21.62
CA TYR A 231 -66.40 -20.44 -22.57
C TYR A 231 -66.03 -18.99 -22.31
#